data_AF-A0A957VQA8-F1
#
_entry.id   AF-A0A957VQA8-F1
#
_cell.length_a   1.000
_cell.length_b   1.000
_cell.length_c   1.000
_cell.angle_alpha   90.00
_cell.angle_beta   90.00
_cell.angle_gamma   90.00
#
_symmetry.space_group_name_H-M   'P 1'
#
loop_
_entity.id
_entity.type
_entity.pdbx_description
1 polymer ?
#
loop_
_entity_poly.entity_id
_entity_poly.type
_entity_poly.pdbx_seq_one_letter_code
_entity_poly.pdbx_strand_id
1 'polypeptide(L)' 'MKKGTLLNQPLSAVIAGMGHMDELVIADAGLPIPAGPQRIDLALTQGVPTFMDAVQAVLS' A
#
# COMPACT_ATOMS: atom_id res chain seq x y z
N MET A 1 17.49 -8.84 -3.52
CA MET A 1 16.80 -8.46 -2.25
C MET A 1 16.94 -6.97 -2.04
N LYS A 2 15.84 -6.25 -1.82
CA LYS A 2 15.86 -4.80 -1.55
C LYS A 2 16.40 -4.58 -0.13
N LYS A 3 17.29 -3.59 0.06
CA LYS A 3 17.90 -3.26 1.37
C LYS A 3 17.03 -2.33 2.23
N GLY A 4 16.02 -1.70 1.63
CA GLY A 4 15.12 -0.78 2.32
C GLY A 4 14.01 -1.49 3.10
N THR A 5 13.24 -0.68 3.84
CA THR A 5 12.10 -1.07 4.70
C THR A 5 10.87 -1.54 3.93
N LEU A 6 10.51 -0.86 2.84
CA LEU A 6 9.38 -1.25 2.00
C LEU A 6 9.74 -2.47 1.12
N LEU A 7 9.38 -3.68 1.55
CA LEU A 7 9.72 -4.92 0.85
C LEU A 7 8.64 -5.43 -0.12
N ASN A 8 7.38 -5.01 0.05
CA ASN A 8 6.30 -5.45 -0.81
C ASN A 8 6.57 -5.01 -2.27
N GLN A 9 6.69 -5.98 -3.18
CA GLN A 9 7.08 -5.74 -4.57
C GLN A 9 6.01 -4.92 -5.33
N PRO A 10 4.71 -5.28 -5.35
CA PRO A 10 3.68 -4.48 -6.00
C PRO A 10 3.64 -3.03 -5.50
N LEU A 11 3.73 -2.82 -4.19
CA LEU A 11 3.70 -1.48 -3.59
C LEU A 11 4.96 -0.67 -3.95
N SER A 12 6.13 -1.31 -3.97
CA SER A 12 7.37 -0.69 -4.45
C SER A 12 7.26 -0.25 -5.91
N ALA A 13 6.61 -1.05 -6.76
CA ALA A 13 6.43 -0.73 -8.18
C ALA A 13 5.47 0.46 -8.37
N VAL A 14 4.35 0.50 -7.62
CA VAL A 14 3.41 1.62 -7.65
C VAL A 14 4.11 2.91 -7.24
N ILE A 15 4.76 2.94 -6.07
CA ILE A 15 5.42 4.14 -5.55
C ILE A 15 6.53 4.65 -6.48
N ALA A 16 7.34 3.73 -7.05
CA ALA A 16 8.37 4.12 -8.01
C ALA A 16 7.82 4.64 -9.35
N GLY A 17 6.56 4.33 -9.67
CA GLY A 17 5.86 4.79 -10.87
C GLY A 17 5.02 6.05 -10.69
N MET A 18 4.83 6.54 -9.46
CA MET A 18 4.02 7.72 -9.18
C MET A 18 4.68 9.00 -9.72
N GLY A 19 3.88 9.81 -10.43
CA GLY A 19 4.23 11.14 -10.91
C GLY A 19 3.66 12.26 -10.06
N HIS A 20 3.82 13.50 -10.53
CA HIS A 20 3.22 14.66 -9.87
C HIS A 20 1.69 14.56 -9.93
N MET A 21 1.04 14.75 -8.78
CA MET A 21 -0.42 14.67 -8.58
C MET A 21 -1.02 13.26 -8.57
N ASP A 22 -0.22 12.20 -8.66
CA ASP A 22 -0.73 10.86 -8.43
C ASP A 22 -1.08 10.65 -6.95
N GLU A 23 -2.14 9.88 -6.72
CA GLU A 23 -2.66 9.59 -5.39
C GLU A 23 -2.51 8.11 -5.06
N LEU A 24 -2.22 7.82 -3.79
CA LEU A 24 -2.18 6.48 -3.23
C LEU A 24 -3.08 6.44 -2.00
N VAL A 25 -4.05 5.51 -1.98
CA VAL A 25 -4.98 5.34 -0.87
C VAL A 25 -4.55 4.14 -0.02
N ILE A 26 -4.37 4.37 1.28
CA ILE A 26 -4.27 3.32 2.29
C ILE A 26 -5.63 3.20 2.95
N ALA A 27 -6.18 1.99 3.00
CA ALA A 27 -7.55 1.74 3.41
C ALA A 27 -7.61 0.72 4.55
N ASP A 28 -8.69 0.78 5.33
CA ASP A 28 -9.07 -0.32 6.21
C ASP A 28 -9.69 -1.49 5.42
N ALA A 29 -9.96 -2.61 6.11
CA ALA A 29 -10.50 -3.82 5.50
C ALA A 29 -11.95 -3.70 4.97
N GLY A 30 -12.66 -2.61 5.31
CA GLY A 30 -14.07 -2.39 4.97
C GLY A 30 -14.29 -1.42 3.82
N LEU A 31 -13.27 -0.70 3.35
CA LEU A 31 -13.44 0.30 2.30
C LEU A 31 -13.81 -0.34 0.95
N PRO A 32 -14.93 0.04 0.31
CA PRO A 32 -15.24 -0.40 -1.05
C PRO A 32 -14.28 0.27 -2.05
N ILE A 33 -13.72 -0.53 -2.97
CA ILE A 33 -12.78 -0.05 -4.00
C ILE A 33 -13.53 0.02 -5.34
N PRO A 34 -13.59 1.20 -6.00
CA PRO A 34 -14.22 1.33 -7.31
C PRO A 34 -13.43 0.58 -8.40
N ALA A 35 -14.06 0.36 -9.55
CA ALA A 35 -13.35 -0.19 -10.71
C ALA A 35 -12.33 0.82 -11.26
N GLY A 36 -11.12 0.36 -11.60
CA GLY A 36 -10.07 1.17 -12.21
C GLY A 36 -8.76 1.17 -11.44
N PRO A 37 -8.71 1.66 -10.18
CA PRO A 37 -7.50 1.67 -9.39
C PRO A 37 -6.92 0.26 -9.16
N GLN A 38 -5.59 0.15 -9.19
CA GLN A 38 -4.92 -1.10 -8.83
C GLN A 38 -5.15 -1.38 -7.33
N ARG A 39 -5.70 -2.56 -7.02
CA ARG A 39 -5.85 -3.05 -5.64
C ARG A 39 -4.62 -3.87 -5.24
N ILE A 40 -3.96 -3.47 -4.15
CA ILE A 40 -2.94 -4.28 -3.47
C ILE A 40 -3.51 -4.66 -2.10
N ASP A 41 -3.88 -5.93 -1.94
CA ASP A 41 -4.41 -6.43 -0.67
C ASP A 41 -3.28 -6.89 0.24
N LEU A 42 -3.16 -6.25 1.39
CA LEU A 42 -2.16 -6.55 2.42
C LEU A 42 -2.78 -7.22 3.64
N ALA A 43 -4.12 -7.31 3.73
CA ALA A 43 -4.80 -7.83 4.90
C ALA A 43 -4.56 -9.34 5.03
N LEU A 44 -3.89 -9.74 6.11
CA LEU A 44 -3.64 -11.15 6.42
C LEU A 44 -4.74 -11.71 7.33
N THR A 45 -5.10 -10.94 8.36
CA THR A 45 -6.18 -11.24 9.30
C THR A 45 -6.64 -9.95 9.97
N GLN A 46 -7.64 -10.01 10.84
CA GLN A 46 -8.16 -8.85 11.55
C GLN A 46 -7.04 -8.12 12.30
N GLY A 47 -6.79 -6.87 11.91
CA GLY A 47 -5.78 -6.00 12.52
C GLY A 47 -4.33 -6.30 12.13
N VAL A 48 -4.07 -7.20 11.17
CA VAL A 48 -2.72 -7.54 10.72
C VAL A 48 -2.60 -7.45 9.19
N PRO A 49 -1.73 -6.57 8.67
CA PRO A 49 -1.05 -5.47 9.37
C PRO A 49 -2.05 -4.44 9.93
N THR A 50 -1.63 -3.63 10.91
CA THR A 50 -2.44 -2.49 11.34
C THR A 50 -2.43 -1.40 10.27
N PHE A 51 -3.41 -0.50 10.30
CA PHE A 51 -3.43 0.65 9.39
C PHE A 51 -2.13 1.47 9.48
N MET A 52 -1.61 1.67 10.69
CA MET A 52 -0.40 2.45 10.91
C MET A 52 0.87 1.73 10.45
N ASP A 53 0.93 0.39 10.50
CA ASP A 53 2.05 -0.36 9.94
C ASP A 53 2.16 -0.10 8.42
N ALA A 54 1.02 -0.09 7.72
CA ALA A 54 0.98 0.20 6.29
C ALA A 54 1.40 1.64 5.97
N VAL A 55 0.88 2.64 6.72
CA VAL A 55 1.26 4.05 6.57
C VAL A 55 2.76 4.25 6.79
N GLN A 56 3.32 3.68 7.86
CA GLN A 56 4.74 3.81 8.18
C GLN A 56 5.63 3.14 7.13
N ALA A 57 5.24 1.96 6.63
CA ALA A 57 5.99 1.29 5.56
C ALA A 57 5.94 2.05 4.22
N VAL A 58 4.87 2.80 3.94
CA VAL A 58 4.76 3.62 2.73
C VAL A 58 5.59 4.90 2.83
N LEU A 59 5.66 5.52 4.01
CA LEU A 59 6.37 6.79 4.25
C LEU A 59 7.87 6.64 4.58
N SER A 60 8.40 5.41 4.58
CA SER A 60 9.78 5.09 4.96
C SER A 60 10.82 5.30 3.87
#